data_AF-A0A7K2WFS9-F1
#
_entry.id   AF-A0A7K2WFS9-F1
#
_cell.length_a   1.000
_cell.length_b   1.000
_cell.length_c   1.000
_cell.angle_alpha   90.00
_cell.angle_beta   90.00
_cell.angle_gamma   90.00
#
_symmetry.space_group_name_H-M   'P 1'
#
loop_
_entity.id
_entity.type
_entity.pdbx_description
1 polymer ?
#
loop_
_entity_poly.entity_id
_entity_poly.type
_entity_poly.pdbx_seq_one_letter_code
_entity_poly.pdbx_strand_id
1 'polypeptide(L)'
;MKRSVLTRYRVMAYVTGVLLVLLTLGVIAKLLDINGAADFTRVVGIAHGWLYVVYLVFAFDLGSKAKWPVGKQLWVLLAGTIPTAAFFVERKVSHELETKLADPAPAVAEA
;
A
#
# COMPACT_ATOMS: atom_id res chain seq x y z
N MET A 1 4.60 11.35 -14.64
CA MET A 1 3.88 10.14 -14.16
C MET A 1 2.38 10.37 -14.40
N LYS A 2 1.59 9.37 -14.80
CA LYS A 2 0.15 9.58 -15.04
C LYS A 2 -0.63 9.39 -13.74
N ARG A 3 -1.62 10.25 -13.45
CA ARG A 3 -2.51 10.13 -12.27
C ARG A 3 -3.11 8.72 -12.14
N SER A 4 -3.38 8.03 -13.24
CA SER A 4 -3.94 6.67 -13.24
C SER A 4 -3.04 5.62 -12.58
N VAL A 5 -1.71 5.78 -12.61
CA VAL A 5 -0.77 4.87 -11.94
C VAL A 5 -0.85 5.05 -10.42
N LEU A 6 -1.01 6.30 -9.98
CA LEU A 6 -1.20 6.65 -8.58
C LEU A 6 -2.49 6.05 -8.02
N THR A 7 -3.60 6.21 -8.72
CA THR A 7 -4.90 5.68 -8.29
C THR A 7 -4.88 4.15 -8.15
N ARG A 8 -4.22 3.44 -9.08
CA ARG A 8 -4.07 1.97 -8.99
C ARG A 8 -3.25 1.54 -7.77
N TYR A 9 -2.12 2.20 -7.53
CA TYR A 9 -1.31 1.96 -6.33
C TYR A 9 -2.12 2.20 -5.04
N ARG A 10 -2.85 3.31 -4.97
CA ARG A 10 -3.70 3.67 -3.82
C ARG A 10 -4.75 2.61 -3.54
N VAL A 11 -5.52 2.21 -4.57
CA VAL A 11 -6.55 1.18 -4.43
C VAL A 11 -5.93 -0.13 -3.93
N MET A 12 -4.82 -0.56 -4.52
CA MET A 12 -4.15 -1.79 -4.08
C MET A 12 -3.67 -1.70 -2.64
N ALA A 13 -3.04 -0.59 -2.24
CA ALA A 13 -2.54 -0.36 -0.88
C ALA A 13 -3.67 -0.35 0.16
N TYR A 14 -4.81 0.28 -0.16
CA TYR A 14 -5.98 0.27 0.71
C TYR A 14 -6.58 -1.14 0.84
N VAL A 15 -6.72 -1.86 -0.27
CA VAL A 15 -7.29 -3.21 -0.26
C VAL A 15 -6.41 -4.18 0.55
N THR A 16 -5.09 -4.17 0.34
CA THR A 16 -4.18 -5.01 1.12
C THR A 16 -4.13 -4.60 2.58
N GLY A 17 -4.10 -3.30 2.89
CA GLY A 17 -4.09 -2.79 4.25
C GLY A 17 -5.36 -3.17 5.04
N VAL A 18 -6.54 -3.03 4.43
CA VAL A 18 -7.81 -3.40 5.07
C VAL A 18 -7.87 -4.90 5.34
N LEU A 19 -7.46 -5.74 4.38
CA LEU A 19 -7.39 -7.18 4.61
C LEU A 19 -6.42 -7.56 5.74
N LEU A 20 -5.31 -6.84 5.88
CA LEU A 20 -4.34 -7.09 6.96
C LEU A 20 -4.93 -6.74 8.33
N VAL A 21 -5.69 -5.65 8.43
CA VAL A 21 -6.44 -5.29 9.65
C VAL A 21 -7.49 -6.35 9.97
N LEU A 22 -8.28 -6.79 8.99
CA LEU A 22 -9.25 -7.87 9.16
C LEU A 22 -8.58 -9.19 9.58
N LEU A 23 -7.43 -9.53 8.99
CA LEU A 23 -6.66 -10.72 9.36
C LEU A 23 -6.23 -10.67 10.82
N THR A 24 -5.73 -9.50 11.25
CA THR A 24 -5.30 -9.27 12.64
C THR A 24 -6.46 -9.41 13.61
N LEU A 25 -7.62 -8.84 13.28
CA LEU A 25 -8.85 -9.01 14.06
C LEU A 25 -9.31 -10.48 14.09
N GLY A 26 -9.20 -11.19 12.96
CA GLY A 26 -9.49 -12.62 12.88
C GLY A 26 -8.60 -13.47 13.80
N VAL A 27 -7.31 -13.18 13.87
CA VAL A 27 -6.37 -13.85 14.79
C VAL A 27 -6.74 -13.56 16.25
N ILE A 28 -7.10 -12.32 16.60
CA ILE A 28 -7.55 -11.98 17.95
C ILE A 28 -8.86 -12.71 18.28
N ALA A 29 -9.83 -12.73 17.36
CA ALA A 29 -11.09 -13.46 17.53
C ALA A 29 -10.88 -14.98 17.70
N LYS A 30 -9.91 -15.55 16.97
CA LYS A 30 -9.48 -16.94 17.13
C LYS A 30 -8.88 -17.18 18.52
N LEU A 31 -8.09 -16.24 19.04
CA LEU A 31 -7.51 -16.34 20.39
C LEU A 31 -8.58 -16.26 21.48
N LEU A 32 -9.69 -15.55 21.22
CA LEU A 32 -10.86 -15.43 22.08
C LEU A 32 -11.87 -16.58 21.90
N ASP A 33 -11.52 -17.61 21.12
CA ASP A 33 -12.33 -18.80 20.84
C ASP A 33 -13.73 -18.51 20.25
N ILE A 34 -13.82 -17.45 19.43
CA ILE A 34 -15.05 -17.11 18.73
C ILE A 34 -15.31 -18.13 17.60
N ASN A 35 -16.47 -18.79 17.65
CA ASN A 35 -16.90 -19.74 16.62
C ASN A 35 -16.82 -19.14 15.20
N GLY A 36 -16.18 -19.86 14.27
CA GLY A 36 -16.00 -19.43 12.86
C GLY A 36 -14.79 -18.53 12.59
N ALA A 37 -14.05 -18.08 13.62
CA ALA A 37 -12.88 -17.23 13.44
C ALA A 37 -11.72 -17.94 12.72
N ALA A 38 -11.60 -19.27 12.86
CA ALA A 38 -10.55 -20.05 12.21
C ALA A 38 -10.67 -20.04 10.67
N ASP A 39 -11.87 -20.31 10.15
CA ASP A 39 -12.12 -20.30 8.70
C ASP A 39 -12.02 -18.90 8.11
N PHE A 40 -12.56 -17.89 8.81
CA PHE A 40 -12.43 -16.49 8.42
C PHE A 40 -10.96 -16.07 8.30
N THR A 41 -10.15 -16.34 9.33
CA THR A 41 -8.72 -15.98 9.36
C THR A 41 -7.96 -16.69 8.24
N ARG A 42 -8.29 -17.95 7.94
CA ARG A 42 -7.68 -18.72 6.86
C ARG A 42 -7.97 -18.10 5.49
N VAL A 43 -9.23 -17.80 5.19
CA VAL A 43 -9.64 -17.21 3.91
C VAL A 43 -9.02 -15.83 3.72
N VAL A 44 -9.11 -14.97 4.74
CA VAL A 44 -8.54 -13.62 4.70
C VAL A 44 -7.02 -13.67 4.56
N GLY A 45 -6.35 -14.63 5.21
CA GLY A 45 -4.90 -14.80 5.10
C GLY A 45 -4.44 -15.15 3.69
N ILE A 46 -5.14 -16.09 3.03
CA ILE A 46 -4.86 -16.45 1.64
C ILE A 46 -5.11 -15.26 0.71
N ALA A 47 -6.24 -14.56 0.87
CA ALA A 47 -6.58 -13.39 0.07
C ALA A 47 -5.53 -12.28 0.23
N HIS A 48 -5.12 -11.99 1.46
CA HIS A 48 -4.09 -10.99 1.76
C HIS A 48 -2.75 -11.37 1.12
N GLY A 49 -2.32 -12.64 1.23
CA GLY A 49 -1.06 -13.10 0.64
C GLY A 49 -0.97 -12.82 -0.86
N TRP A 50 -2.01 -13.17 -1.63
CA TRP A 50 -2.05 -12.92 -3.07
C TRP A 50 -2.13 -11.43 -3.41
N LEU A 51 -3.00 -10.68 -2.72
CA LEU A 51 -3.13 -9.23 -2.92
C LEU A 51 -1.84 -8.49 -2.56
N TYR A 52 -1.09 -8.97 -1.56
CA TYR A 52 0.19 -8.41 -1.15
C TYR A 52 1.24 -8.57 -2.26
N VAL A 53 1.30 -9.73 -2.94
CA VAL A 53 2.20 -9.92 -4.09
C VAL A 53 1.88 -8.90 -5.20
N VAL A 54 0.60 -8.70 -5.52
CA VAL A 54 0.20 -7.70 -6.51
C VAL A 54 0.59 -6.29 -6.06
N TYR A 55 0.36 -5.95 -4.80
CA TYR A 55 0.81 -4.68 -4.21
C TYR A 55 2.33 -4.50 -4.34
N LEU A 56 3.15 -5.53 -4.07
CA LEU A 56 4.61 -5.44 -4.18
C LEU A 56 5.05 -5.08 -5.60
N VAL A 57 4.42 -5.66 -6.62
CA VAL A 57 4.72 -5.33 -8.03
C VAL A 57 4.43 -3.85 -8.31
N PHE A 58 3.26 -3.35 -7.91
CA PHE A 58 2.92 -1.93 -8.12
C PHE A 58 3.77 -0.98 -7.28
N ALA A 59 4.05 -1.31 -6.02
CA ALA A 59 4.91 -0.53 -5.15
C ALA A 59 6.34 -0.46 -5.69
N PHE A 60 6.85 -1.57 -6.23
CA PHE A 60 8.16 -1.63 -6.85
C PHE A 60 8.21 -0.82 -8.15
N ASP A 61 7.25 -1.00 -9.05
CA ASP A 61 7.14 -0.22 -10.30
C ASP A 61 7.07 1.29 -10.01
N LEU A 62 6.28 1.68 -9.00
CA LEU A 62 6.17 3.07 -8.57
C LEU A 62 7.48 3.60 -8.00
N GLY A 63 8.13 2.85 -7.11
CA GLY A 63 9.42 3.24 -6.51
C GLY A 63 10.52 3.40 -7.54
N SER A 64 10.60 2.49 -8.51
CA SER A 64 11.55 2.57 -9.62
C SER A 64 11.28 3.76 -10.53
N LYS A 65 10.01 4.05 -10.87
CA LYS A 65 9.65 5.24 -11.67
C LYS A 65 9.84 6.57 -10.93
N ALA A 66 9.62 6.58 -9.62
CA ALA A 66 9.81 7.74 -8.76
C ALA A 66 11.29 7.96 -8.36
N LYS A 67 12.20 7.07 -8.80
CA LYS A 67 13.63 7.07 -8.48
C LYS A 67 13.90 7.17 -6.97
N TRP A 68 13.14 6.42 -6.17
CA TRP A 68 13.35 6.41 -4.73
C TRP A 68 14.66 5.68 -4.37
N PRO A 69 15.33 6.11 -3.28
CA PRO A 69 16.45 5.33 -2.74
C PRO A 69 15.96 3.96 -2.27
N VAL A 70 16.77 2.92 -2.45
CA VAL A 70 16.41 1.52 -2.16
C VAL A 70 15.88 1.34 -0.74
N GLY A 71 16.44 2.07 0.24
CA GLY A 71 15.95 2.02 1.63
C GLY A 71 14.50 2.51 1.78
N LYS A 72 14.10 3.56 1.05
CA LYS A 72 12.72 4.04 1.06
C LYS A 72 11.78 3.05 0.38
N GLN A 73 12.22 2.48 -0.75
CA GLN A 73 11.44 1.46 -1.45
C GLN A 73 11.21 0.25 -0.56
N LEU A 74 12.27 -0.30 0.05
CA LEU A 74 12.17 -1.41 0.99
C LEU A 74 11.26 -1.09 2.18
N TRP A 75 11.35 0.13 2.74
CA TRP A 75 10.46 0.56 3.81
C TRP A 75 8.98 0.58 3.40
N VAL A 76 8.67 1.04 2.18
CA VAL A 76 7.30 1.05 1.64
C VAL A 76 6.76 -0.36 1.42
N LEU A 77 7.63 -1.28 0.97
CA LEU A 77 7.28 -2.69 0.80
C LEU A 77 6.98 -3.32 2.18
N LEU A 78 7.89 -3.16 3.15
CA LEU A 78 7.74 -3.71 4.50
C LEU A 78 6.59 -3.09 5.28
N ALA A 79 6.29 -1.80 5.10
CA ALA A 79 5.16 -1.17 5.76
C ALA A 79 3.82 -1.84 5.37
N GLY A 80 3.75 -2.49 4.21
CA GLY A 80 2.60 -3.26 3.77
C GLY A 80 2.33 -4.54 4.57
N THR A 81 3.23 -4.96 5.48
CA THR A 81 3.02 -6.11 6.38
C THR A 81 2.57 -5.71 7.79
N ILE A 82 2.59 -4.41 8.11
CA ILE A 82 2.19 -3.88 9.41
C ILE A 82 0.78 -3.28 9.29
N PRO A 83 -0.22 -3.75 10.07
CA PRO A 83 -1.64 -3.45 9.86
C PRO A 83 -1.96 -1.96 9.77
N THR A 84 -1.27 -1.14 10.56
CA THR A 84 -1.50 0.32 10.61
C THR A 84 -0.50 1.10 9.77
N ALA A 85 0.75 0.63 9.65
CA ALA A 85 1.80 1.39 8.96
C ALA A 85 1.54 1.52 7.45
N ALA A 86 0.88 0.53 6.84
CA ALA A 86 0.52 0.56 5.42
C ALA A 86 -0.30 1.82 5.06
N PHE A 87 -1.24 2.21 5.91
CA PHE A 87 -2.09 3.40 5.70
C PHE A 87 -1.32 4.72 5.85
N PHE A 88 -0.43 4.80 6.85
CA PHE A 88 0.40 6.00 7.04
C PHE A 88 1.38 6.19 5.88
N VAL A 89 1.98 5.10 5.41
CA VAL A 89 2.93 5.13 4.30
C VAL A 89 2.23 5.43 2.98
N GLU A 90 1.06 4.83 2.70
CA GLU A 90 0.25 5.19 1.53
C GLU A 90 -0.06 6.68 1.53
N ARG A 91 -0.55 7.24 2.64
CA ARG A 91 -0.92 8.65 2.71
C ARG A 91 0.27 9.57 2.44
N LYS A 92 1.43 9.24 3.01
CA LYS A 92 2.67 10.01 2.81
C LYS A 92 3.16 9.93 1.36
N VAL A 93 3.14 8.73 0.77
CA VAL A 93 3.53 8.49 -0.62
C VAL A 93 2.59 9.21 -1.60
N SER A 94 1.29 9.09 -1.39
CA SER A 94 0.26 9.73 -2.22
C SER A 94 0.42 11.25 -2.20
N HIS A 95 0.63 11.85 -1.02
CA HIS A 95 0.85 13.29 -0.90
C HIS A 95 2.13 13.75 -1.63
N GLU A 96 3.26 13.06 -1.44
CA GLU A 96 4.52 13.41 -2.13
C GLU A 96 4.40 13.32 -3.65
N LEU A 97 3.70 12.30 -4.13
CA LEU A 97 3.52 12.08 -5.56
C LEU A 97 2.48 13.02 -6.16
N GLU A 98 1.44 13.40 -5.42
CA GLU A 98 0.51 14.47 -5.83
C GLU A 98 1.23 15.81 -5.93
N THR A 99 2.12 16.17 -5.00
CA THR A 99 2.97 17.37 -5.11
C THR A 99 3.84 17.31 -6.37
N LYS A 100 4.50 16.18 -6.65
CA LYS A 100 5.31 15.98 -7.87
C LYS A 100 4.51 15.97 -9.17
N LEU A 101 3.20 15.77 -9.11
CA LEU A 101 2.28 15.85 -10.24
C LEU A 101 1.66 17.25 -10.38
N ALA A 102 1.61 18.02 -9.29
CA ALA A 102 1.09 19.38 -9.20
C ALA A 102 2.15 20.46 -9.43
N ASP A 103 3.42 20.07 -9.56
CA ASP A 103 4.54 20.95 -9.92
C ASP A 103 4.78 20.84 -11.45
N PRO A 104 4.06 21.60 -12.30
CA PRO A 104 4.64 21.99 -13.58
C PRO A 104 5.76 22.95 -13.24
N ALA A 105 7.00 22.65 -13.65
CA ALA A 105 8.07 23.64 -13.62
C ALA A 105 7.52 25.00 -14.12
N PRO A 106 7.84 26.12 -13.45
CA PRO A 106 7.38 27.43 -13.89
C PRO A 106 7.77 27.56 -15.35
N ALA A 107 6.82 27.98 -16.19
CA ALA A 107 7.08 28.33 -17.57
C ALA A 107 8.18 29.39 -17.58
N VAL A 108 9.42 28.96 -17.74
CA VAL A 108 10.49 29.80 -18.25
C VAL A 108 10.12 30.05 -19.71
N ALA A 109 9.44 31.16 -19.93
CA ALA A 109 9.39 31.84 -21.20
C ALA A 109 9.64 33.31 -20.91
N GLU A 110 10.91 33.66 -20.80
CA GLU A 110 11.39 34.96 -21.27
C GLU A 110 11.04 35.08 -22.76
N ALA A 111 10.31 36.14 -23.11
CA ALA A 111 10.49 36.97 -24.30
C ALA A 111 9.50 38.14 -24.24
#